data_AF-A0A426Z5N1-F1
#
_entry.id   AF-A0A426Z5N1-F1
#
_cell.length_a   1.000
_cell.length_b   1.000
_cell.length_c   1.000
_cell.angle_alpha   90.00
_cell.angle_beta   90.00
_cell.angle_gamma   90.00
#
_symmetry.space_group_name_H-M   'P 1'
#
loop_
_entity.id
_entity.type
_entity.pdbx_description
1 polymer ?
#
loop_
_entity_poly.entity_id
_entity_poly.type
_entity_poly.pdbx_seq_one_letter_code
_entity_poly.pdbx_strand_id
1 'polypeptide(L)'
;MNEGLRRGPWGNRNGPRTNRGREKKRRPSRIHCGGNGAVVPADDEMARSGDPDERDVWGTWEELLLACAVNRHGTRRWDAVSIEIQSRTTASHLVTPQGCRQRFRDLQRRFGAGRDNDGSDADPDPPADFPLLEELRKLRVAELRRELQRCDLSIG
;
A
#
# COMPACT_ATOMS: atom_id res chain seq x y z
N MET A 1 11.57 -22.89 -41.79
CA MET A 1 10.95 -23.98 -41.01
C MET A 1 10.96 -23.58 -39.54
N ASN A 2 9.97 -22.83 -39.06
CA ASN A 2 8.77 -23.24 -38.30
C ASN A 2 9.02 -23.85 -36.90
N GLU A 3 8.93 -22.95 -35.90
CA GLU A 3 8.18 -22.98 -34.62
C GLU A 3 8.06 -24.23 -33.72
N GLY A 4 8.14 -24.00 -32.41
CA GLY A 4 7.87 -25.00 -31.35
C GLY A 4 7.65 -24.41 -29.95
N LEU A 5 6.77 -23.41 -29.81
CA LEU A 5 6.14 -23.00 -28.56
C LEU A 5 5.23 -24.14 -28.06
N ARG A 6 5.22 -24.51 -26.77
CA ARG A 6 3.96 -24.73 -26.00
C ARG A 6 4.17 -24.58 -24.49
N ARG A 7 3.52 -23.52 -23.98
CA ARG A 7 3.18 -23.26 -22.57
C ARG A 7 2.15 -24.31 -22.10
N GLY A 8 2.27 -24.75 -20.85
CA GLY A 8 1.27 -25.60 -20.18
C GLY A 8 -0.01 -24.82 -19.85
N PRO A 9 -1.20 -25.47 -19.88
CA PRO A 9 -2.48 -24.82 -19.77
C PRO A 9 -2.91 -24.57 -18.32
N TRP A 10 -3.29 -23.32 -18.02
CA TRP A 10 -4.07 -22.98 -16.84
C TRP A 10 -5.52 -23.34 -17.12
N GLY A 11 -6.09 -24.24 -16.32
CA GLY A 11 -7.47 -24.70 -16.45
C GLY A 11 -8.47 -23.67 -15.93
N ASN A 12 -9.30 -23.15 -16.84
CA ASN A 12 -10.55 -22.46 -16.53
C ASN A 12 -11.62 -23.45 -16.04
N ARG A 13 -12.41 -23.08 -15.02
CA ARG A 13 -13.76 -23.63 -14.85
C ARG A 13 -14.70 -22.59 -14.22
N ASN A 14 -15.60 -22.07 -15.06
CA ASN A 14 -16.77 -21.29 -14.68
C ASN A 14 -17.83 -22.21 -14.04
N GLY A 15 -18.64 -21.67 -13.13
CA GLY A 15 -19.91 -22.26 -12.66
C GLY A 15 -20.90 -21.17 -12.22
N PRO A 16 -22.24 -21.33 -12.38
CA PRO A 16 -23.17 -20.21 -12.49
C PRO A 16 -24.19 -20.05 -11.33
N ARG A 17 -24.75 -18.83 -11.26
CA ARG A 17 -26.16 -18.40 -11.04
C ARG A 17 -26.96 -18.73 -9.75
N THR A 18 -27.41 -17.63 -9.13
CA THR A 18 -28.78 -17.26 -8.64
C THR A 18 -29.45 -17.97 -7.45
N ASN A 19 -29.88 -17.20 -6.44
CA ASN A 19 -31.30 -16.92 -6.06
C ASN A 19 -31.31 -15.90 -4.89
N ARG A 20 -31.90 -14.70 -4.96
CA ARG A 20 -33.33 -14.31 -4.82
C ARG A 20 -34.02 -14.93 -3.58
N GLY A 21 -34.14 -14.14 -2.52
CA GLY A 21 -35.00 -14.41 -1.36
C GLY A 21 -35.54 -13.10 -0.76
N ARG A 22 -36.83 -12.82 -1.04
CA ARG A 22 -37.69 -11.83 -0.36
C ARG A 22 -38.10 -12.39 1.00
N GLU A 23 -38.21 -11.59 2.07
CA GLU A 23 -39.39 -11.61 2.95
C GLU A 23 -39.46 -10.46 4.00
N LYS A 24 -40.54 -9.68 3.89
CA LYS A 24 -41.43 -9.01 4.89
C LYS A 24 -40.90 -8.25 6.13
N LYS A 25 -41.00 -6.92 6.02
CA LYS A 25 -41.83 -5.98 6.82
C LYS A 25 -42.22 -6.40 8.25
N ARG A 26 -41.80 -5.63 9.27
CA ARG A 26 -42.67 -5.11 10.36
C ARG A 26 -42.12 -3.76 10.90
N ARG A 27 -43.03 -2.81 11.13
CA ARG A 27 -42.81 -1.45 11.64
C ARG A 27 -43.04 -1.41 13.18
N PRO A 28 -42.71 -0.29 13.86
CA PRO A 28 -42.21 -0.28 15.24
C PRO A 28 -43.32 -0.14 16.30
N SER A 29 -43.01 -0.53 17.54
CA SER A 29 -43.75 -0.12 18.73
C SER A 29 -42.86 0.70 19.66
N ARG A 30 -43.39 1.87 20.01
CA ARG A 30 -42.93 2.82 21.01
C ARG A 30 -43.54 2.44 22.38
N ILE A 31 -43.07 3.12 23.42
CA ILE A 31 -43.68 3.35 24.77
C ILE A 31 -43.19 2.35 25.85
N HIS A 32 -42.69 2.67 27.06
CA HIS A 32 -42.35 3.90 27.80
C HIS A 32 -41.49 3.56 29.06
N CYS A 33 -40.67 4.55 29.47
CA CYS A 33 -40.39 5.09 30.82
C CYS A 33 -39.80 4.28 32.00
N GLY A 34 -38.79 4.92 32.61
CA GLY A 34 -38.24 4.71 33.95
C GLY A 34 -36.71 4.63 33.90
N GLY A 35 -35.90 5.44 34.54
CA GLY A 35 -36.04 6.56 35.46
C GLY A 35 -34.62 6.96 35.87
N ASN A 36 -34.36 8.26 35.95
CA ASN A 36 -33.37 8.97 36.78
C ASN A 36 -31.99 8.33 37.01
N GLY A 37 -30.97 8.96 36.44
CA GLY A 37 -29.58 8.85 36.87
C GLY A 37 -28.79 10.03 36.32
N ALA A 38 -28.72 11.10 37.10
CA ALA A 38 -27.83 12.22 36.83
C ALA A 38 -26.36 11.81 37.09
N VAL A 39 -25.45 12.56 36.49
CA VAL A 39 -23.99 12.65 36.70
C VAL A 39 -23.20 11.41 36.28
N VAL A 40 -22.35 11.45 35.24
CA VAL A 40 -21.12 12.27 35.11
C VAL A 40 -20.68 12.35 33.63
N PRO A 41 -20.16 13.47 33.11
CA PRO A 41 -19.45 13.48 31.84
C PRO A 41 -18.06 12.89 32.10
N ALA A 42 -17.84 11.64 31.70
CA ALA A 42 -16.50 11.11 31.60
C ALA A 42 -15.85 11.73 30.36
N ASP A 43 -14.87 12.58 30.63
CA ASP A 43 -13.95 13.19 29.69
C ASP A 43 -13.37 12.18 28.69
N ASP A 44 -13.32 12.60 27.42
CA ASP A 44 -12.20 12.37 26.49
C ASP A 44 -11.57 10.97 26.48
N GLU A 45 -12.36 9.94 26.14
CA GLU A 45 -11.79 8.73 25.56
C GLU A 45 -11.41 9.04 24.10
N MET A 46 -10.30 9.74 23.97
CA MET A 46 -9.59 9.96 22.72
C MET A 46 -9.33 8.58 22.13
N ALA A 47 -10.22 8.17 21.24
CA ALA A 47 -10.10 6.99 20.42
C ALA A 47 -8.75 7.04 19.71
N ARG A 48 -7.74 6.45 20.34
CA ARG A 48 -6.49 6.07 19.70
C ARG A 48 -6.81 4.87 18.83
N SER A 49 -7.67 5.08 17.83
CA SER A 49 -7.88 4.19 16.70
C SER A 49 -6.64 4.29 15.80
N GLY A 50 -5.51 3.85 16.36
CA GLY A 50 -4.33 3.48 15.60
C GLY A 50 -4.11 2.03 15.93
N ASP A 51 -4.95 1.16 15.37
CA ASP A 51 -4.69 -0.27 15.36
C ASP A 51 -3.34 -0.45 14.63
N PRO A 52 -2.27 -0.85 15.33
CA PRO A 52 -0.95 -0.94 14.75
C PRO A 52 -0.78 -2.20 13.88
N ASP A 53 -1.86 -2.96 13.66
CA ASP A 53 -1.84 -4.24 12.95
C ASP A 53 -2.21 -4.13 11.46
N GLU A 54 -2.73 -2.98 11.02
CA GLU A 54 -2.72 -2.58 9.59
C GLU A 54 -1.58 -1.60 9.33
N ARG A 55 -0.37 -1.96 9.74
CA ARG A 55 0.84 -1.35 9.20
C ARG A 55 0.81 -1.56 7.69
N ASP A 56 0.48 -0.50 6.95
CA ASP A 56 0.65 -0.46 5.51
C ASP A 56 2.02 -1.08 5.20
N VAL A 57 2.03 -2.18 4.44
CA VAL A 57 3.27 -2.86 4.03
C VAL A 57 4.25 -1.91 3.35
N TRP A 58 3.74 -0.78 2.85
CA TRP A 58 4.48 0.28 2.21
C TRP A 58 4.94 1.32 3.22
N GLY A 59 6.05 1.03 3.92
CA GLY A 59 6.84 2.03 4.63
C GLY A 59 7.89 2.68 3.74
N THR A 60 8.59 3.69 4.28
CA THR A 60 9.65 4.43 3.58
C THR A 60 10.76 3.52 3.06
N TRP A 61 11.03 2.43 3.78
CA TRP A 61 12.00 1.41 3.37
C TRP A 61 11.50 0.60 2.16
N GLU A 62 10.27 0.11 2.20
CA GLU A 62 9.67 -0.66 1.10
C GLU A 62 9.49 0.21 -0.15
N GLU A 63 9.16 1.48 0.01
CA GLU A 63 9.12 2.47 -1.07
C GLU A 63 10.50 2.70 -1.71
N LEU A 64 11.56 2.78 -0.90
CA LEU A 64 12.94 2.87 -1.38
C LEU A 64 13.36 1.59 -2.14
N LEU A 65 13.01 0.42 -1.63
CA LEU A 65 13.25 -0.85 -2.32
C LEU A 65 12.53 -0.93 -3.66
N LEU A 66 11.27 -0.47 -3.70
CA LEU A 66 10.49 -0.39 -4.93
C LEU A 66 11.15 0.50 -5.97
N ALA A 67 11.57 1.71 -5.59
CA ALA A 67 12.30 2.61 -6.49
C ALA A 67 13.60 1.97 -7.01
N CYS A 68 14.36 1.30 -6.15
CA CYS A 68 15.58 0.58 -6.57
C CYS A 68 15.29 -0.56 -7.55
N ALA A 69 14.27 -1.37 -7.27
CA ALA A 69 13.90 -2.51 -8.11
C ALA A 69 13.39 -2.04 -9.48
N VAL A 70 12.56 -0.99 -9.52
CA VAL A 70 12.11 -0.38 -10.78
C VAL A 70 13.28 0.24 -11.55
N ASN A 71 14.26 0.86 -10.88
CA ASN A 71 15.45 1.38 -11.56
C ASN A 71 16.30 0.28 -12.22
N ARG A 72 16.32 -0.93 -11.65
CA ARG A 72 17.05 -2.08 -12.22
C ARG A 72 16.27 -2.80 -13.31
N HIS A 73 14.98 -3.02 -13.09
CA HIS A 73 14.14 -3.87 -13.95
C HIS A 73 13.30 -3.11 -14.97
N GLY A 74 13.16 -1.81 -14.79
CA GLY A 74 12.23 -0.95 -15.51
C GLY A 74 10.77 -1.21 -15.14
N THR A 75 9.88 -0.41 -15.71
CA THR A 75 8.42 -0.48 -15.55
C THR A 75 7.75 -1.54 -16.42
N ARG A 76 8.53 -2.34 -17.17
CA ARG A 76 8.02 -3.40 -18.06
C ARG A 76 7.97 -4.77 -17.38
N ARG A 77 8.69 -4.96 -16.27
CA ARG A 77 8.89 -6.27 -15.63
C ARG A 77 8.45 -6.25 -14.15
N TRP A 78 7.19 -5.91 -13.91
CA TRP A 78 6.63 -5.83 -12.56
C TRP A 78 6.69 -7.14 -11.77
N ASP A 79 6.66 -8.30 -12.45
CA ASP A 79 6.84 -9.59 -11.79
C ASP A 79 8.23 -9.69 -11.15
N ALA A 80 9.29 -9.32 -11.89
CA ALA A 80 10.66 -9.30 -11.38
C ALA A 80 10.85 -8.28 -10.24
N VAL A 81 10.22 -7.11 -10.36
CA VAL A 81 10.19 -6.09 -9.29
C VAL A 81 9.56 -6.64 -8.02
N SER A 82 8.39 -7.29 -8.14
CA SER A 82 7.69 -7.84 -6.98
C SER A 82 8.50 -8.93 -6.28
N ILE A 83 9.19 -9.80 -7.03
CA ILE A 83 10.02 -10.87 -6.45
C ILE A 83 11.23 -10.27 -5.71
N GLU A 84 11.87 -9.25 -6.27
CA GLU A 84 13.00 -8.58 -5.60
C GLU A 84 12.57 -7.95 -4.27
N ILE A 85 11.43 -7.25 -4.23
CA ILE A 85 10.91 -6.63 -2.99
C ILE A 85 10.51 -7.71 -1.98
N GLN A 86 9.78 -8.74 -2.41
CA GLN A 86 9.38 -9.87 -1.55
C GLN A 86 10.56 -10.51 -0.82
N SER A 87 11.72 -10.59 -1.48
CA SER A 87 12.94 -11.16 -0.88
C SER A 87 13.58 -10.31 0.23
N ARG A 88 13.13 -9.06 0.41
CA ARG A 88 13.75 -8.06 1.30
C ARG A 88 12.77 -7.48 2.33
N THR A 89 11.53 -7.96 2.34
CA THR A 89 10.45 -7.47 3.19
C THR A 89 9.83 -8.64 3.94
N THR A 90 9.49 -8.45 5.21
CA THR A 90 8.86 -9.49 6.05
C THR A 90 7.41 -9.76 5.69
N ALA A 91 6.73 -8.79 5.06
CA ALA A 91 5.37 -8.88 4.58
C ALA A 91 5.28 -9.25 3.08
N SER A 92 6.09 -10.24 2.63
CA SER A 92 6.17 -10.65 1.22
C SER A 92 4.80 -10.98 0.62
N HIS A 93 3.90 -11.58 1.39
CA HIS A 93 2.57 -11.99 0.94
C HIS A 93 1.65 -10.81 0.52
N LEU A 94 1.97 -9.58 0.96
CA LEU A 94 1.22 -8.37 0.59
C LEU A 94 1.82 -7.66 -0.64
N VAL A 95 3.00 -8.08 -1.11
CA VAL A 95 3.70 -7.47 -2.24
C VAL A 95 3.33 -8.20 -3.53
N THR A 96 2.44 -7.60 -4.31
CA THR A 96 2.02 -8.12 -5.62
C THR A 96 2.55 -7.24 -6.76
N PRO A 97 2.70 -7.76 -8.00
CA PRO A 97 3.12 -6.97 -9.16
C PRO A 97 2.23 -5.73 -9.40
N GLN A 98 0.91 -5.90 -9.28
CA GLN A 98 -0.04 -4.79 -9.44
C GLN A 98 0.05 -3.79 -8.29
N GLY A 99 0.25 -4.28 -7.06
CA GLY A 99 0.51 -3.42 -5.89
C GLY A 99 1.76 -2.57 -6.08
N CYS A 100 2.86 -3.16 -6.55
CA CYS A 100 4.11 -2.45 -6.86
C CYS A 100 3.88 -1.34 -7.89
N ARG A 101 3.13 -1.63 -8.96
CA ARG A 101 2.81 -0.64 -10.00
C ARG A 101 1.97 0.52 -9.46
N GLN A 102 0.93 0.21 -8.69
CA GLN A 102 0.08 1.24 -8.09
C GLN A 102 0.90 2.13 -7.15
N ARG A 103 1.69 1.52 -6.26
CA ARG A 103 2.51 2.24 -5.29
C ARG A 103 3.60 3.07 -5.94
N PHE A 104 4.19 2.59 -7.03
CA PHE A 104 5.16 3.37 -7.78
C PHE A 104 4.53 4.63 -8.41
N ARG A 105 3.29 4.52 -8.93
CA ARG A 105 2.55 5.70 -9.39
C ARG A 105 2.25 6.67 -8.26
N ASP A 106 1.94 6.17 -7.07
CA ASP A 106 1.67 7.01 -5.90
C ASP A 106 2.95 7.75 -5.46
N LEU A 107 4.09 7.06 -5.48
CA LEU A 107 5.42 7.65 -5.28
C LEU A 107 5.73 8.74 -6.32
N GLN A 108 5.49 8.46 -7.60
CA GLN A 108 5.67 9.44 -8.66
C GLN A 108 4.79 10.67 -8.45
N ARG A 109 3.55 10.54 -7.96
CA ARG A 109 2.72 11.71 -7.63
C ARG A 109 3.26 12.48 -6.43
N ARG A 110 3.69 11.79 -5.36
CA ARG A 110 4.19 12.43 -4.13
C ARG A 110 5.47 13.24 -4.33
N PHE A 111 6.39 12.72 -5.14
CA PHE A 111 7.70 13.36 -5.35
C PHE A 111 7.85 14.03 -6.73
N GLY A 112 6.92 13.76 -7.65
CA GLY A 112 6.91 14.32 -9.01
C GLY A 112 5.96 15.50 -9.21
N ALA A 113 5.09 15.83 -8.25
CA ALA A 113 4.14 16.95 -8.32
C ALA A 113 4.76 18.36 -8.39
N GLY A 114 6.09 18.48 -8.54
CA GLY A 114 6.79 19.75 -8.81
C GLY A 114 7.58 19.75 -10.12
N ARG A 115 7.40 18.74 -10.98
CA ARG A 115 8.01 18.69 -12.32
C ARG A 115 6.85 18.72 -13.30
N ASP A 116 6.59 19.89 -13.88
CA ASP A 116 5.57 20.08 -14.91
C ASP A 116 5.71 18.98 -15.96
N ASN A 117 4.78 18.02 -15.93
CA ASN A 117 4.73 16.93 -16.87
C ASN A 117 4.11 17.49 -18.15
N ASP A 118 4.97 17.97 -19.05
CA ASP A 118 4.62 18.12 -20.46
C ASP A 118 4.04 16.78 -20.94
N GLY A 119 2.80 16.84 -21.44
CA GLY A 119 1.87 15.72 -21.55
C GLY A 119 2.30 14.68 -22.57
N SER A 120 3.24 13.82 -22.22
CA SER A 120 3.63 12.66 -23.01
C SER A 120 3.09 11.38 -22.38
N ASP A 121 2.09 10.79 -23.03
CA ASP A 121 1.50 9.46 -22.76
C ASP A 121 2.45 8.30 -23.17
N ALA A 122 3.73 8.46 -22.87
CA ALA A 122 4.75 7.44 -23.09
C ALA A 122 5.32 7.04 -21.74
N ASP A 123 5.27 5.73 -21.44
CA ASP A 123 5.84 5.12 -20.23
C ASP A 123 7.31 5.58 -20.12
N PRO A 124 7.65 6.52 -19.22
CA PRO A 124 8.98 7.10 -19.20
C PRO A 124 9.92 6.05 -18.62
N ASP A 125 10.80 5.53 -19.47
CA ASP A 125 11.91 4.70 -19.02
C ASP A 125 12.70 5.54 -18.00
N PRO A 126 12.87 5.07 -16.75
CA PRO A 126 13.42 5.91 -15.69
C PRO A 126 14.85 6.29 -16.06
N PRO A 127 15.19 7.59 -16.15
CA PRO A 127 16.57 8.00 -16.40
C PRO A 127 17.46 7.51 -15.26
N ALA A 128 18.69 7.10 -15.61
CA ALA A 128 19.70 6.54 -14.70
C ALA A 128 20.00 7.44 -13.47
N ASP A 129 19.71 8.74 -13.56
CA ASP A 129 19.65 9.67 -12.44
C ASP A 129 18.18 9.92 -12.06
N PHE A 130 17.63 9.05 -11.21
CA PHE A 130 16.24 9.10 -10.80
C PHE A 130 16.07 9.98 -9.55
N PRO A 131 15.59 11.23 -9.65
CA PRO A 131 15.59 12.15 -8.50
C PRO A 131 14.67 11.67 -7.37
N LEU A 132 13.63 10.91 -7.71
CA LEU A 132 12.78 10.24 -6.73
C LEU A 132 13.56 9.24 -5.86
N LEU A 133 14.57 8.52 -6.41
CA LEU A 133 15.38 7.60 -5.61
C LEU A 133 16.22 8.36 -4.57
N GLU A 134 16.81 9.48 -4.97
CA GLU A 134 17.65 10.28 -4.09
C GLU A 134 16.83 10.96 -2.98
N GLU A 135 15.63 11.46 -3.30
CA GLU A 135 14.72 12.00 -2.28
C GLU A 135 14.27 10.93 -1.27
N LEU A 136 13.97 9.72 -1.71
CA LEU A 136 13.65 8.60 -0.81
C LEU A 136 14.83 8.22 0.10
N ARG A 137 16.07 8.24 -0.42
CA ARG A 137 17.27 7.99 0.40
C ARG A 137 17.43 9.04 1.49
N LYS A 138 17.29 10.32 1.14
CA LYS A 138 17.36 11.42 2.12
C LYS A 138 16.31 11.27 3.20
N LEU A 139 15.07 10.96 2.81
CA LEU A 139 13.96 10.74 3.75
C LEU A 139 14.28 9.60 4.72
N ARG A 140 14.73 8.44 4.19
CA ARG A 140 15.07 7.29 5.02
C ARG A 140 16.23 7.58 5.98
N VAL A 141 17.26 8.29 5.52
CA VAL A 141 18.38 8.70 6.38
C VAL A 141 17.93 9.65 7.48
N ALA A 142 17.03 10.59 7.18
CA ALA A 142 16.49 11.52 8.17
C ALA A 142 15.66 10.80 9.24
N GLU A 143 14.82 9.83 8.86
CA GLU A 143 14.08 8.97 9.79
C GLU A 143 15.04 8.21 10.71
N LEU A 144 16.01 7.50 10.14
CA LEU A 144 16.99 6.72 10.90
C LEU A 144 17.79 7.60 11.86
N ARG A 145 18.21 8.79 11.45
CA ARG A 145 18.90 9.75 12.33
C ARG A 145 18.04 10.17 13.52
N ARG A 146 16.73 10.40 13.30
CA ARG A 146 15.80 10.78 14.38
C ARG A 146 15.54 9.60 15.32
N GLU A 147 15.45 8.38 14.80
CA GLU A 147 15.32 7.16 15.60
C GLU A 147 16.57 6.94 16.46
N LEU A 148 17.77 7.07 15.87
CA LEU A 148 19.03 6.97 16.59
C LEU A 148 19.14 7.99 17.73
N GLN A 149 18.86 9.27 17.47
CA GLN A 149 18.90 10.31 18.51
C GLN A 149 17.97 10.00 19.68
N ARG A 150 16.81 9.41 19.41
CA ARG A 150 15.87 9.02 20.47
C ARG A 150 16.42 7.86 21.30
N CYS A 151 17.04 6.88 20.66
CA CYS A 151 17.71 5.78 21.34
C CYS A 151 18.88 6.27 22.20
N ASP A 152 19.70 7.19 21.69
CA ASP A 152 20.82 7.78 22.43
C ASP A 152 20.35 8.46 23.73
N LEU A 153 19.20 9.15 23.70
CA LEU A 153 18.61 9.79 24.88
C LEU A 153 17.95 8.83 25.88
N SER A 154 17.65 7.58 25.48
CA SER A 154 17.06 6.56 26.36
C SER A 154 18.06 5.60 26.98
N ILE A 155 19.34 5.66 26.56
CA ILE A 155 20.41 4.78 27.04
C ILE A 155 21.27 5.46 28.14
N GLY A 156 21.12 6.78 28.33
CA GLY A 156 21.76 7.56 29.39
C GLY A 156 20.98 7.54 30.70
#